data_AF-A0A918E7I7-F1
#
_entry.id   AF-A0A918E7I7-F1
#
_cell.length_a   1.000
_cell.length_b   1.000
_cell.length_c   1.000
_cell.angle_alpha   90.00
_cell.angle_beta   90.00
_cell.angle_gamma   90.00
#
_symmetry.space_group_name_H-M   'P 1'
#
loop_
_entity.id
_entity.type
_entity.pdbx_description
1 polymer ?
#
loop_
_entity_poly.entity_id
_entity_poly.type
_entity_poly.pdbx_seq_one_letter_code
_entity_poly.pdbx_strand_id
1 'polypeptide(L)' 'MIPLLENADRIKIVSQPAHALKARAYLRRQRPDLAERLVRADDYRPGEWMAVKPLLALYGLWTLRGLKADERKISL' A
#
# COMPACT_ATOMS: atom_id res chain seq x y z
N MET A 1 14.43 19.78 7.44
CA MET A 1 15.54 19.43 6.52
C MET A 1 15.63 17.91 6.46
N ILE A 2 15.96 17.29 5.32
CA ILE A 2 16.16 15.82 5.21
C ILE A 2 17.60 15.57 4.74
N PRO A 3 18.60 15.72 5.62
CA PRO A 3 20.02 15.75 5.23
C PRO A 3 20.47 14.48 4.49
N LEU A 4 19.86 13.35 4.81
CA LEU A 4 20.19 12.04 4.24
C LEU A 4 19.94 11.96 2.72
N LEU A 5 19.02 12.76 2.18
CA LEU A 5 18.63 12.69 0.77
C LEU A 5 19.33 13.73 -0.12
N GLU A 6 20.04 14.70 0.47
CA GLU A 6 20.53 15.88 -0.27
C GLU A 6 21.63 15.53 -1.28
N ASN A 7 22.44 14.53 -0.95
CA ASN A 7 23.53 14.05 -1.79
C ASN A 7 23.12 12.84 -2.67
N ALA A 8 21.86 12.42 -2.63
CA ALA A 8 21.40 11.31 -3.47
C ALA A 8 21.13 11.81 -4.89
N ASP A 9 21.74 11.14 -5.88
CA ASP A 9 21.49 11.40 -7.30
C ASP A 9 20.14 10.87 -7.76
N ARG A 10 19.65 9.79 -7.13
CA ARG A 10 18.36 9.15 -7.43
C ARG A 10 17.68 8.70 -6.15
N ILE A 11 16.37 8.91 -6.08
CA ILE A 11 15.55 8.56 -4.92
C ILE A 11 14.48 7.57 -5.35
N LYS A 12 14.52 6.36 -4.78
CA LYS A 12 13.45 5.35 -4.89
C LYS A 12 12.72 5.25 -3.55
N ILE A 13 11.40 5.29 -3.59
CA ILE A 13 10.56 5.04 -2.41
C ILE A 13 9.98 3.64 -2.52
N VAL A 14 10.46 2.73 -1.67
CA VAL A 14 10.01 1.33 -1.62
C VAL A 14 9.12 1.16 -0.39
N SER A 15 7.83 0.98 -0.64
CA SER A 15 6.81 0.75 0.39
C SER A 15 5.57 0.17 -0.30
N GLN A 16 4.52 -0.09 0.47
CA GLN A 16 3.21 -0.41 -0.11
C GLN A 16 2.74 0.73 -1.04
N PRO A 17 1.98 0.43 -2.13
CA PRO A 17 1.65 1.40 -3.17
C PRO A 17 1.08 2.72 -2.64
N ALA A 18 0.16 2.66 -1.66
CA ALA A 18 -0.47 3.83 -1.06
C ALA A 18 0.52 4.69 -0.26
N HIS A 19 1.39 4.05 0.53
CA HIS A 19 2.41 4.74 1.32
C HIS A 19 3.51 5.36 0.43
N ALA A 20 3.93 4.63 -0.61
CA ALA A 20 4.91 5.14 -1.56
C ALA A 20 4.37 6.34 -2.35
N LEU A 21 3.10 6.30 -2.76
CA LEU A 21 2.42 7.44 -3.38
C LEU A 21 2.37 8.65 -2.44
N LYS A 22 1.95 8.43 -1.19
CA LYS A 22 1.86 9.49 -0.18
C LYS A 22 3.22 10.14 0.08
N ALA A 23 4.28 9.34 0.20
CA ALA A 23 5.63 9.84 0.42
C ALA A 23 6.15 10.66 -0.77
N ARG A 24 5.91 10.22 -2.02
CA ARG A 24 6.25 11.02 -3.22
C ARG A 24 5.51 12.36 -3.24
N ALA A 25 4.23 12.36 -2.86
CA ALA A 25 3.43 13.58 -2.79
C ALA A 25 3.95 14.56 -1.71
N TYR A 26 4.36 14.06 -0.55
CA TYR A 26 4.96 14.91 0.48
C TYR A 26 6.34 15.45 0.08
N LEU A 27 7.19 14.62 -0.54
CA LEU A 27 8.49 15.07 -1.00
C LEU A 27 8.35 16.22 -2.02
N ARG A 28 7.43 16.10 -2.98
CA ARG A 28 7.12 17.18 -3.94
C ARG A 28 6.68 18.49 -3.28
N ARG A 29 5.92 18.41 -2.17
CA ARG A 29 5.44 19.61 -1.45
C ARG A 29 6.52 20.26 -0.59
N GLN A 30 7.38 19.46 0.03
CA GLN A 30 8.38 19.96 0.99
C GLN A 30 9.70 20.34 0.34
N ARG A 31 10.14 19.57 -0.66
CA ARG A 31 11.44 19.69 -1.34
C ARG A 31 11.28 19.34 -2.82
N PRO A 32 10.70 20.25 -3.62
CA PRO A 32 10.53 20.03 -5.06
C PRO A 32 11.86 19.75 -5.76
N ASP A 33 12.96 20.35 -5.27
CA ASP A 33 14.34 20.11 -5.71
C ASP A 33 14.76 18.64 -5.63
N LEU A 34 14.41 17.96 -4.54
CA LEU A 34 14.69 16.54 -4.36
C LEU A 34 13.69 15.67 -5.11
N ALA A 35 12.48 16.17 -5.33
CA ALA A 35 11.44 15.43 -6.03
C ALA A 35 11.74 15.22 -7.52
N GLU A 36 12.55 16.09 -8.13
CA GLU A 36 13.08 15.90 -9.50
C GLU A 36 13.95 14.64 -9.62
N ARG A 37 14.56 14.21 -8.51
CA ARG A 37 15.40 13.02 -8.43
C ARG A 37 14.62 11.74 -8.13
N LEU A 38 13.28 11.83 -8.00
CA LEU A 38 12.43 10.66 -7.81
C LEU A 38 12.43 9.79 -9.06
N VAL A 39 12.81 8.53 -8.90
CA VAL A 39 12.72 7.53 -9.96
C VAL A 39 11.67 6.48 -9.61
N ARG A 40 11.10 5.86 -10.65
CA ARG A 40 10.09 4.81 -10.48
C ARG A 40 10.67 3.66 -9.66
N ALA A 41 9.96 3.30 -8.58
CA ALA A 41 10.17 2.08 -7.85
C ALA A 41 9.24 0.99 -8.42
N ASP A 42 9.54 -0.27 -8.10
CA ASP A 42 8.67 -1.40 -8.45
C ASP A 42 7.68 -1.66 -7.30
N ASP A 43 7.06 -0.58 -6.81
CA ASP A 43 6.20 -0.53 -5.62
C ASP A 43 4.75 -0.95 -5.91
N TYR A 44 4.42 -1.25 -7.16
CA TYR A 44 3.10 -1.73 -7.57
C TYR A 44 3.21 -2.72 -8.73
N ARG A 45 2.75 -3.94 -8.49
CA ARG A 45 2.55 -4.95 -9.53
C ARG A 45 1.05 -5.18 -9.76
N PRO A 46 0.52 -4.79 -10.94
CA PRO A 46 -0.85 -5.12 -11.30
C PRO A 46 -1.07 -6.62 -11.15
N GLY A 47 -2.07 -7.00 -10.37
CA GLY A 47 -2.43 -8.40 -10.22
C GLY A 47 -1.79 -9.16 -9.04
N GLU A 48 -0.83 -8.57 -8.33
CA GLU A 48 -0.13 -9.23 -7.22
C GLU A 48 -1.09 -9.77 -6.13
N TRP A 49 -2.16 -9.04 -5.86
CA TRP A 49 -3.18 -9.43 -4.88
C TRP A 49 -4.40 -10.15 -5.48
N MET A 50 -4.44 -10.39 -6.79
CA MET A 50 -5.63 -10.97 -7.45
C MET A 50 -5.91 -12.40 -7.00
N ALA A 51 -4.88 -13.20 -6.73
CA ALA A 51 -5.07 -14.57 -6.21
C ALA A 51 -5.32 -14.58 -4.69
N VAL A 52 -4.77 -13.63 -3.95
CA VAL A 52 -4.93 -13.55 -2.49
C VAL A 52 -6.37 -13.22 -2.12
N LYS A 53 -7.04 -12.33 -2.87
CA LYS A 53 -8.45 -11.96 -2.65
C LYS A 53 -9.42 -13.16 -2.62
N PRO A 54 -9.48 -14.03 -3.64
CA PRO A 54 -10.37 -15.19 -3.62
C PRO A 54 -9.96 -16.22 -2.56
N LEU A 55 -8.66 -16.40 -2.31
CA LEU A 55 -8.21 -17.27 -1.22
C LEU A 55 -8.71 -16.78 0.15
N LEU A 56 -8.59 -15.47 0.42
CA LEU A 56 -9.11 -14.86 1.64
C LEU A 56 -10.65 -14.91 1.70
N ALA A 57 -11.34 -14.77 0.56
CA ALA A 57 -12.79 -14.91 0.50
C ALA A 57 -13.24 -16.34 0.82
N LEU A 58 -12.56 -17.36 0.28
CA LEU A 58 -12.82 -18.77 0.58
C LEU A 58 -12.52 -19.10 2.05
N TYR A 59 -11.41 -18.59 2.57
CA TYR A 59 -11.05 -18.72 3.97
C TYR A 59 -12.10 -18.08 4.88
N GLY A 60 -12.52 -16.84 4.57
CA GLY A 60 -13.60 -16.15 5.28
C GLY A 60 -14.91 -16.93 5.23
N LEU A 61 -15.31 -17.45 4.07
CA LEU A 61 -16.49 -18.31 3.97
C LEU A 61 -16.36 -19.56 4.84
N TRP A 62 -15.18 -20.17 4.92
CA TRP A 62 -14.93 -21.34 5.75
C TRP A 62 -15.00 -21.01 7.25
N THR A 63 -14.37 -19.92 7.71
CA THR A 63 -14.42 -19.50 9.11
C THR A 63 -15.84 -19.15 9.55
N LEU A 64 -16.65 -18.57 8.65
CA LEU A 64 -18.03 -18.20 8.90
C LEU A 64 -19.03 -19.37 8.85
N ARG A 65 -18.61 -20.60 8.49
CA ARG A 65 -19.50 -21.79 8.46
C ARG A 65 -19.97 -22.22 9.85
N GLY A 66 -19.18 -21.95 10.89
CA GLY A 66 -19.50 -22.31 12.27
C GLY A 66 -20.34 -21.29 13.03
N LEU A 67 -20.64 -20.13 12.42
CA LEU A 67 -21.43 -19.09 13.06
C LEU A 67 -22.85 -19.59 13.32
N LYS A 68 -23.33 -19.37 14.54
CA LYS A 68 -24.70 -19.69 14.92
C LYS A 68 -25.67 -18.67 14.31
N ALA A 69 -26.94 -19.05 14.20
CA ALA A 69 -27.96 -18.24 13.51
C ALA A 69 -28.22 -16.87 14.17
N ASP A 70 -27.99 -16.79 15.47
CA ASP A 70 -28.03 -15.60 16.32
C ASP A 70 -26.87 -14.62 16.04
N GLU A 71 -25.68 -15.12 15.71
CA GLU A 71 -24.51 -14.30 15.36
C GLU A 71 -24.57 -13.74 13.92
N ARG A 72 -25.43 -14.32 13.07
CA ARG A 72 -25.65 -13.87 11.68
C ARG A 72 -26.60 -12.68 11.56
N LYS A 73 -27.33 -12.31 12.61
CA LYS A 73 -28.13 -11.09 12.59
C LYS A 73 -27.18 -9.89 12.67
N ILE A 74 -26.94 -9.26 11.52
CA ILE A 74 -26.36 -7.92 11.46
C ILE A 74 -27.31 -7.03 12.25
N SER A 75 -26.88 -6.56 13.43
CA SER A 75 -27.54 -5.46 14.13
C SER A 75 -27.50 -4.26 13.19
N LEU A 76 -28.64 -4.01 12.54
CA LEU A 76 -28.98 -2.74 11.90
C LEU A 76 -29.19 -1.67 12.96
#